data_AF-A0AAV3PP31-F1
#
_entry.id   AF-A0AAV3PP31-F1
#
_cell.length_a   1.000
_cell.length_b   1.000
_cell.length_c   1.000
_cell.angle_alpha   90.00
_cell.angle_beta   90.00
_cell.angle_gamma   90.00
#
_symmetry.space_group_name_H-M   'P 1'
#
loop_
_entity.id
_entity.type
_entity.pdbx_description
1 polymer ?
#
loop_
_entity_poly.entity_id
_entity_poly.type
_entity_poly.pdbx_seq_one_letter_code
_entity_poly.pdbx_strand_id
1 'polypeptide(L)'
;MDHLCNAATYRVESCNQRGKRGMKIYMMTEYECSDSWVPLFYVAPGMFERVKPLGFLKNGRVLLEVDRKKLFVYDLDEKRIEKTCFINQG
;
A
#
# COMPACT_ATOMS: atom_id res chain seq x y z
N MET A 1 -4.88 -24.82 -8.79
CA MET A 1 -5.62 -23.78 -9.52
C MET A 1 -5.43 -22.46 -8.79
N ASP A 2 -4.45 -21.75 -9.30
CA ASP A 2 -4.12 -20.33 -9.20
C ASP A 2 -5.03 -19.43 -8.34
N HIS A 3 -4.56 -19.14 -7.13
CA HIS A 3 -5.12 -18.14 -6.21
C HIS A 3 -4.67 -16.72 -6.57
N LEU A 4 -4.86 -16.29 -7.82
CA LEU A 4 -4.82 -14.86 -8.12
C LEU A 4 -6.12 -14.26 -7.58
N CYS A 5 -6.07 -13.85 -6.31
CA CYS A 5 -7.12 -13.05 -5.69
C CYS A 5 -7.42 -11.86 -6.60
N ASN A 6 -8.71 -11.61 -6.81
CA ASN A 6 -9.33 -10.52 -7.58
C ASN A 6 -8.45 -9.28 -7.69
N ALA A 7 -8.38 -8.68 -8.89
CA ALA A 7 -7.67 -7.44 -9.14
C ALA A 7 -8.11 -6.34 -8.16
N ALA A 8 -7.39 -6.20 -7.05
CA ALA A 8 -7.71 -5.20 -6.04
C ALA A 8 -7.30 -3.83 -6.57
N THR A 9 -8.27 -2.92 -6.65
CA THR A 9 -8.00 -1.54 -7.03
C THR A 9 -7.63 -0.75 -5.79
N TYR A 10 -6.53 -0.01 -5.86
CA TYR A 10 -6.04 0.82 -4.77
C TYR A 10 -6.16 2.30 -5.13
N ARG A 11 -6.26 3.13 -4.09
CA ARG A 11 -6.18 4.57 -4.19
C ARG A 11 -5.20 5.08 -3.15
N VAL A 12 -4.30 5.96 -3.56
CA VAL A 12 -3.35 6.62 -2.67
C VAL A 12 -3.69 8.10 -2.64
N GLU A 13 -3.99 8.61 -1.44
CA GLU A 13 -4.32 10.01 -1.23
C GLU A 13 -3.25 10.65 -0.36
N SER A 14 -2.67 11.75 -0.85
CA SER A 14 -1.83 12.61 -0.01
C SER A 14 -2.72 13.30 1.01
N CYS A 15 -2.33 13.26 2.28
CA CYS A 15 -3.03 13.97 3.33
C CYS A 15 -2.07 14.78 4.18
N ASN A 16 -2.54 15.91 4.69
CA ASN A 16 -1.75 16.80 5.53
C ASN A 16 -2.22 16.63 6.97
N GLN A 17 -1.42 15.98 7.80
CA GLN A 17 -1.70 15.84 9.23
C GLN A 17 -0.72 16.71 10.01
N ARG A 18 -1.24 17.71 10.75
CA ARG A 18 -0.46 18.62 11.60
C ARG A 18 0.70 19.31 10.85
N GLY A 19 0.46 19.74 9.61
CA GLY A 19 1.43 20.43 8.77
C GLY A 19 2.47 19.53 8.09
N LYS A 20 2.35 18.20 8.23
CA LYS A 20 3.23 17.24 7.57
C LYS A 20 2.45 16.38 6.56
N ARG A 21 3.01 16.21 5.35
CA ARG A 21 2.42 15.42 4.25
C ARG A 21 2.67 13.92 4.44
N GLY A 22 1.62 13.17 4.76
CA GLY A 22 1.61 11.71 4.75
C GLY A 22 0.73 11.16 3.64
N MET A 23 0.58 9.84 3.58
CA MET A 23 -0.24 9.18 2.55
C MET A 23 -1.22 8.20 3.19
N LYS A 24 -2.47 8.23 2.74
CA LYS A 24 -3.47 7.22 3.07
C LYS A 24 -3.65 6.29 1.89
N ILE A 25 -3.65 5.00 2.18
CA ILE A 25 -3.88 3.95 1.19
C ILE A 25 -5.28 3.41 1.43
N TYR A 26 -6.07 3.32 0.38
CA TYR A 26 -7.41 2.75 0.38
C TYR A 26 -7.50 1.57 -0.58
N MET A 27 -8.39 0.64 -0.27
CA MET A 27 -8.75 -0.49 -1.11
C MET A 27 -10.24 -0.41 -1.45
N MET A 28 -10.58 -0.77 -2.69
CA MET A 28 -11.96 -0.98 -3.10
C MET A 28 -12.38 -2.40 -2.70
N THR A 29 -13.38 -2.54 -1.81
CA THR A 29 -13.87 -3.86 -1.37
C THR A 29 -14.84 -4.49 -2.34
N GLU A 30 -15.53 -3.66 -3.14
CA GLU A 30 -16.47 -4.10 -4.17
C GLU A 30 -16.12 -3.43 -5.49
N TYR A 31 -15.69 -4.24 -6.47
CA TYR A 31 -15.26 -3.73 -7.76
C TYR A 31 -16.35 -2.88 -8.43
N GLU A 32 -15.98 -1.74 -8.99
CA GLU A 32 -16.87 -0.73 -9.60
C GLU A 32 -17.88 -0.04 -8.67
N CYS A 33 -17.85 -0.30 -7.37
CA CYS A 33 -18.66 0.41 -6.38
C CYS A 33 -17.87 1.60 -5.81
N SER A 34 -18.24 2.83 -6.19
CA SER A 34 -17.54 4.06 -5.77
C SER A 34 -17.57 4.32 -4.27
N ASP A 35 -18.52 3.70 -3.55
CA ASP A 35 -18.71 3.91 -2.12
C ASP A 35 -18.02 2.82 -1.27
N SER A 36 -17.35 1.87 -1.92
CA SER A 36 -16.71 0.72 -1.26
C SER A 36 -15.23 0.95 -0.92
N TRP A 37 -14.76 2.21 -0.92
CA TRP A 37 -13.39 2.52 -0.54
C TRP A 37 -13.21 2.48 0.96
N VAL A 38 -12.40 1.54 1.43
CA VAL A 38 -12.05 1.43 2.85
C VAL A 38 -10.59 1.83 3.08
N PRO A 39 -10.30 2.58 4.17
CA PRO A 39 -8.93 2.91 4.52
C PRO A 39 -8.18 1.65 4.94
N LEU A 40 -7.03 1.41 4.32
CA LEU A 40 -6.21 0.24 4.58
C LEU A 40 -5.14 0.54 5.63
N PHE A 41 -4.27 1.52 5.36
CA PHE A 41 -3.25 1.98 6.31
C PHE A 41 -2.75 3.40 5.98
N TYR A 42 -1.98 3.96 6.91
CA TYR A 42 -1.39 5.29 6.81
C TYR A 42 0.13 5.22 6.81
N VAL A 43 0.74 5.96 5.89
CA VAL A 43 2.19 6.18 5.84
C VAL A 43 2.49 7.54 6.44
N ALA A 44 3.31 7.52 7.48
CA ALA A 44 3.67 8.71 8.22
C ALA A 44 4.45 9.71 7.34
N PRO A 45 4.32 11.02 7.63
CA PRO A 45 4.95 12.04 6.83
C PRO A 45 6.47 11.98 6.92
N GLY A 46 7.15 12.27 5.80
CA GLY A 46 8.62 12.28 5.73
C GLY A 46 9.25 10.89 5.73
N MET A 47 8.45 9.81 5.75
CA MET A 47 8.96 8.46 5.64
C MET A 47 9.32 8.13 4.18
N PHE A 48 8.41 8.42 3.24
CA PHE A 48 8.56 8.15 1.81
C PHE A 48 7.92 9.26 0.96
N GLU A 49 8.43 9.48 -0.25
CA GLU A 49 7.89 10.48 -1.19
C GLU A 49 6.82 9.90 -2.11
N ARG A 50 6.90 8.60 -2.43
CA ARG A 50 5.93 7.88 -3.24
C ARG A 50 5.74 6.46 -2.72
N VAL A 51 4.49 6.04 -2.59
CA VAL A 51 4.11 4.66 -2.26
C VAL A 51 3.07 4.19 -3.25
N LYS A 52 3.27 2.99 -3.79
CA LYS A 52 2.35 2.35 -4.73
C LYS A 52 2.13 0.90 -4.29
N PRO A 53 0.91 0.52 -3.88
CA PRO A 53 0.55 -0.87 -3.70
C PRO A 53 0.70 -1.64 -5.02
N LEU A 54 1.36 -2.79 -4.97
CA LEU A 54 1.52 -3.68 -6.12
C LEU A 54 0.57 -4.88 -6.05
N GLY A 55 0.19 -5.32 -4.86
CA GLY A 55 -0.77 -6.39 -4.68
C GLY A 55 -0.85 -6.92 -3.24
N PHE A 56 -1.86 -7.73 -2.99
CA PHE A 56 -2.02 -8.47 -1.74
C PHE A 56 -1.24 -9.78 -1.81
N LEU A 57 -0.52 -10.07 -0.74
CA LEU A 57 0.10 -11.34 -0.44
C LEU A 57 -0.82 -12.13 0.51
N LYS A 58 -0.54 -13.42 0.68
CA LYS A 58 -1.27 -14.26 1.64
C LYS A 58 -1.15 -13.70 3.07
N ASN A 59 -2.24 -13.83 3.83
CA ASN A 59 -2.33 -13.49 5.25
C ASN A 59 -2.21 -11.99 5.53
N GLY A 60 -3.05 -11.16 4.92
CA GLY A 60 -3.13 -9.74 5.28
C GLY A 60 -1.89 -8.91 4.96
N ARG A 61 -1.01 -9.40 4.08
CA ARG A 61 0.22 -8.69 3.70
C ARG A 61 0.05 -7.97 2.37
N VAL A 62 0.74 -6.85 2.20
CA VAL A 62 0.69 -6.03 0.99
C VAL A 62 2.10 -5.78 0.50
N LEU A 63 2.31 -6.01 -0.79
CA LEU A 63 3.54 -5.61 -1.47
C LEU A 63 3.42 -4.14 -1.90
N LEU A 64 4.38 -3.33 -1.48
CA LEU A 64 4.45 -1.90 -1.77
C LEU A 64 5.72 -1.60 -2.55
N GLU A 65 5.60 -0.89 -3.66
CA GLU A 65 6.71 -0.15 -4.25
C GLU A 65 6.84 1.21 -3.56
N VAL A 66 8.06 1.54 -3.17
CA VAL A 66 8.37 2.78 -2.48
C VAL A 66 9.50 3.51 -3.19
N ASP A 67 9.25 4.78 -3.50
CA ASP A 67 10.16 5.71 -4.17
C ASP A 67 10.78 5.16 -5.47
N ARG A 68 10.14 4.16 -6.10
CA ARG A 68 10.65 3.40 -7.26
C ARG A 68 12.03 2.77 -7.05
N LYS A 69 12.42 2.57 -5.79
CA LYS A 69 13.74 2.09 -5.40
C LYS A 69 13.67 0.86 -4.50
N LYS A 70 12.57 0.71 -3.76
CA LYS A 70 12.42 -0.34 -2.75
C LYS A 70 11.08 -1.04 -2.91
N LEU A 71 11.08 -2.31 -2.54
CA LEU A 71 9.86 -3.09 -2.33
C LEU A 71 9.75 -3.41 -0.84
N PHE A 72 8.61 -3.10 -0.25
CA PHE A 72 8.28 -3.50 1.12
C PHE A 72 7.16 -4.51 1.15
N VAL A 73 7.27 -5.47 2.06
CA VAL A 73 6.14 -6.26 2.51
C VAL A 73 5.63 -5.62 3.79
N TYR A 74 4.41 -5.10 3.74
CA TYR A 74 3.74 -4.52 4.90
C TYR A 74 2.68 -5.49 5.42
N ASP A 75 2.71 -5.77 6.72
CA ASP A 75 1.71 -6.57 7.41
C ASP A 75 0.60 -5.66 7.93
N LEU A 76 -0.65 -5.89 7.49
CA LEU A 76 -1.79 -5.07 7.87
C LEU A 76 -2.27 -5.31 9.30
N ASP A 77 -2.13 -6.55 9.79
CA ASP A 77 -2.59 -6.93 11.12
C ASP A 77 -1.65 -6.36 12.19
N GLU A 78 -0.35 -6.53 11.98
CA GLU A 78 0.70 -6.04 12.88
C GLU A 78 1.11 -4.58 12.61
N LYS A 79 0.65 -4.00 11.50
CA LYS A 79 0.92 -2.62 11.08
C LYS A 79 2.41 -2.28 10.97
N ARG A 80 3.24 -3.21 10.48
CA ARG A 80 4.69 -3.05 10.35
C ARG A 80 5.25 -3.57 9.03
N ILE A 81 6.46 -3.14 8.69
CA ILE A 81 7.21 -3.67 7.55
C ILE A 81 7.86 -5.00 7.99
N GLU A 82 7.51 -6.09 7.30
CA GLU A 82 8.09 -7.42 7.52
C GLU A 82 9.42 -7.57 6.75
N LYS A 83 9.45 -7.14 5.49
CA LYS A 83 10.60 -7.32 4.59
C LYS A 83 10.83 -6.11 3.70
N THR A 84 12.09 -5.91 3.34
CA THR A 84 12.54 -4.87 2.42
C THR A 84 13.49 -5.45 1.39
N CYS A 85 13.29 -5.10 0.12
CA CYS A 85 14.20 -5.40 -0.98
C CYS A 85 14.51 -4.13 -1.77
N PHE A 86 15.73 -4.02 -2.29
CA PHE A 86 16.12 -2.93 -3.18
C PHE A 86 15.91 -3.36 -4.63
N ILE A 87 15.35 -2.45 -5.43
CA ILE A 87 15.25 -2.64 -6.88
C ILE A 87 16.61 -2.22 -7.44
N ASN A 88 17.40 -3.19 -7.90
CA ASN A 88 18.64 -2.90 -8.61
C ASN A 88 18.28 -2.17 -9.91
N GLN A 89 18.68 -0.90 -10.00
CA GLN A 89 18.61 -0.15 -11.25
C GLN A 89 19.86 -0.56 -12.04
N GLY A 90 19.64 -1.33 -13.12
CA GLY A 90 20.70 -1.76 -14.04
C GLY A 90 21.30 -0.60 -14.82
#